data_AF-A0A936GDX6-F1
#
_entry.id   AF-A0A936GDX6-F1
#
_cell.length_a   1.000
_cell.length_b   1.000
_cell.length_c   1.000
_cell.angle_alpha   90.00
_cell.angle_beta   90.00
_cell.angle_gamma   90.00
#
_symmetry.space_group_name_H-M   'P 1'
#
loop_
_entity.id
_entity.type
_entity.pdbx_description
1 polymer ?
#
loop_
_entity_poly.entity_id
_entity_poly.type
_entity_poly.pdbx_seq_one_letter_code
_entity_poly.pdbx_strand_id
1 'polypeptide(L)'
;MCVVCGFDFEKVYGEIGKGFIHVHHLIPVSQIGKSYQINPISDLRPICPNCHAMIHLKNSPREIDEMRELINVSSKNKSAQ
;
A
#
# COMPACT_ATOMS: atom_id res chain seq x y z
N MET A 1 0.31 -10.00 -2.96
CA MET A 1 -0.68 -9.50 -1.98
C MET A 1 -0.34 -8.11 -1.43
N CYS A 2 -1.34 -7.20 -1.38
CA CYS A 2 -1.27 -5.86 -0.79
C CYS A 2 -1.27 -5.91 0.74
N VAL A 3 -0.32 -5.23 1.41
CA VAL A 3 -0.25 -5.25 2.88
C VAL A 3 -1.33 -4.40 3.57
N VAL A 4 -1.99 -3.50 2.84
CA VAL A 4 -3.04 -2.61 3.39
C VAL A 4 -4.40 -3.31 3.39
N CYS A 5 -4.85 -3.82 2.22
CA CYS A 5 -6.21 -4.34 2.05
C CYS A 5 -6.27 -5.84 1.71
N GLY A 6 -5.13 -6.54 1.61
CA GLY A 6 -5.10 -7.95 1.26
C GLY A 6 -5.38 -8.27 -0.20
N PHE A 7 -5.62 -7.28 -1.07
CA PHE A 7 -5.86 -7.51 -2.49
C PHE A 7 -4.69 -8.25 -3.15
N ASP A 8 -5.00 -9.29 -3.91
CA ASP A 8 -4.01 -10.10 -4.62
C ASP A 8 -4.39 -10.20 -6.10
N PHE A 9 -3.51 -9.67 -6.95
CA PHE A 9 -3.75 -9.60 -8.38
C PHE A 9 -3.79 -10.97 -9.04
N GLU A 10 -2.95 -11.91 -8.62
CA GLU A 10 -2.94 -13.26 -9.17
C GLU A 10 -4.23 -14.00 -8.79
N LYS A 11 -4.72 -13.81 -7.55
CA LYS A 11 -6.00 -14.42 -7.13
C LYS A 11 -7.21 -13.88 -7.87
N VAL A 12 -7.20 -12.60 -8.27
CA VAL A 12 -8.35 -11.94 -8.91
C VAL A 12 -8.30 -12.01 -10.43
N TYR A 13 -7.12 -11.87 -11.02
CA TYR A 13 -6.93 -11.77 -12.47
C TYR A 13 -6.24 -13.01 -13.08
N GLY A 14 -5.80 -13.97 -12.27
CA GLY A 14 -5.05 -15.14 -12.74
C GLY A 14 -3.64 -14.77 -13.18
N GLU A 15 -3.11 -15.50 -14.16
CA GLU A 15 -1.71 -15.37 -14.61
C GLU A 15 -1.30 -13.94 -15.00
N ILE A 16 -2.20 -13.14 -15.57
CA ILE A 16 -1.88 -11.75 -15.93
C ILE A 16 -1.58 -10.85 -14.72
N GLY A 17 -2.05 -11.24 -13.53
CA GLY A 17 -1.80 -10.53 -12.28
C GLY A 17 -0.55 -11.01 -11.54
N LYS A 18 0.11 -12.07 -12.02
CA LYS A 18 1.25 -12.68 -11.35
C LYS A 18 2.44 -11.73 -11.27
N GLY A 19 2.96 -11.53 -10.06
CA GLY A 19 4.06 -10.60 -9.81
C GLY A 19 3.68 -9.11 -9.92
N PHE A 20 2.44 -8.77 -10.28
CA PHE A 20 2.01 -7.39 -10.37
C PHE A 20 1.62 -6.83 -9.00
N ILE A 21 2.40 -5.85 -8.53
CA ILE A 21 2.06 -5.02 -7.37
C ILE A 21 2.88 -3.73 -7.40
N HIS A 22 2.38 -2.65 -6.78
CA HIS A 22 3.18 -1.45 -6.58
C HIS A 22 4.02 -1.58 -5.30
N VAL A 23 5.16 -0.91 -5.27
CA VAL A 23 5.99 -0.76 -4.07
C VAL A 23 5.91 0.67 -3.55
N HIS A 24 5.74 0.80 -2.24
CA HIS A 24 5.64 2.08 -1.54
C HIS A 24 6.84 2.28 -0.62
N HIS A 25 7.46 3.45 -0.68
CA HIS A 25 8.57 3.83 0.20
C HIS A 25 8.02 4.31 1.54
N LEU A 26 8.46 3.71 2.63
CA LEU A 26 8.08 4.12 4.00
C LEU A 26 8.80 5.39 4.42
N ILE A 27 10.04 5.57 3.96
CA ILE A 27 10.79 6.81 4.13
C ILE A 27 10.55 7.65 2.87
N PRO A 28 10.03 8.89 2.98
CA PRO A 28 9.83 9.76 1.83
C PRO A 28 11.13 9.93 1.05
N VAL A 29 11.08 9.76 -0.27
CA VAL A 29 12.26 9.88 -1.14
C VAL A 29 12.94 11.25 -1.02
N SER A 30 12.20 12.29 -0.68
CA SER A 30 12.75 13.63 -0.39
C SER A 30 13.67 13.69 0.83
N GLN A 31 13.54 12.75 1.77
CA GLN A 31 14.38 12.62 2.95
C GLN A 31 15.59 11.69 2.70
N ILE A 32 15.60 11.01 1.56
CA ILE A 32 16.64 10.06 1.17
C ILE A 32 17.78 10.83 0.47
N GLY A 33 18.96 10.86 1.09
CA GLY A 33 20.16 11.46 0.51
C GLY A 33 20.76 10.60 -0.62
N LYS A 34 21.61 11.21 -1.46
CA LYS A 34 22.24 10.54 -2.63
C LYS A 34 23.05 9.27 -2.31
N SER A 35 23.50 9.11 -1.06
CA SER A 35 24.28 7.96 -0.59
C SER A 35 23.44 6.88 0.10
N TYR A 36 22.14 7.08 0.24
CA TYR A 36 21.28 6.13 0.92
C TYR A 36 21.07 4.88 0.06
N GLN A 37 21.36 3.71 0.63
CA GLN A 37 21.06 2.44 0.00
C GLN A 37 19.70 1.95 0.45
N ILE A 38 18.77 1.83 -0.49
CA ILE A 38 17.43 1.30 -0.23
C ILE A 38 17.56 -0.18 0.17
N ASN A 39 17.02 -0.52 1.33
CA ASN A 39 16.80 -1.89 1.74
C ASN A 39 15.34 -2.27 1.46
N PRO A 40 15.07 -3.13 0.46
CA PRO A 40 13.71 -3.47 0.06
C PRO A 40 12.84 -4.06 1.18
N ILE A 41 13.46 -4.67 2.21
CA ILE A 41 12.74 -5.31 3.33
C ILE A 41 12.32 -4.26 4.36
N SER A 42 13.22 -3.34 4.73
CA SER A 42 12.90 -2.32 5.75
C SER A 42 12.18 -1.11 5.17
N ASP A 43 12.46 -0.74 3.92
CA ASP A 43 12.10 0.58 3.40
C ASP A 43 10.90 0.55 2.47
N LEU A 44 10.53 -0.62 1.96
CA LEU A 44 9.47 -0.77 0.99
C LEU A 44 8.33 -1.66 1.50
N ARG A 45 7.11 -1.39 1.05
CA ARG A 45 5.96 -2.27 1.26
C ARG A 45 5.19 -2.50 -0.04
N PRO A 46 4.77 -3.75 -0.33
CA PRO A 46 3.94 -4.02 -1.49
C PRO A 46 2.49 -3.61 -1.23
N ILE A 47 1.95 -2.73 -2.07
CA ILE A 47 0.57 -2.25 -2.00
C ILE A 47 -0.09 -2.25 -3.37
N CYS A 48 -1.41 -2.35 -3.43
CA CYS A 48 -2.12 -2.26 -4.71
C CYS A 48 -2.16 -0.80 -5.22
N PRO A 49 -2.36 -0.57 -6.52
CA PRO A 49 -2.46 0.76 -7.12
C PRO A 49 -3.48 1.67 -6.43
N ASN A 50 -4.64 1.11 -6.04
CA ASN A 50 -5.70 1.88 -5.38
C ASN A 50 -5.27 2.35 -3.99
N CYS A 51 -4.66 1.48 -3.17
CA CYS A 51 -4.11 1.88 -1.87
C CYS A 51 -2.98 2.89 -2.04
N HIS A 52 -2.14 2.72 -3.07
CA HIS A 52 -1.04 3.65 -3.35
C HIS A 52 -1.55 5.06 -3.67
N ALA A 53 -2.59 5.16 -4.51
CA ALA A 53 -3.24 6.42 -4.83
C ALA A 53 -3.85 7.08 -3.58
N MET A 54 -4.53 6.31 -2.73
CA MET A 54 -5.16 6.84 -1.52
C MET A 54 -4.15 7.31 -0.46
N ILE A 55 -3.01 6.63 -0.33
CA ILE A 55 -1.92 7.07 0.56
C ILE A 55 -1.41 8.45 0.14
N HIS A 56 -1.20 8.67 -1.15
CA HIS A 56 -0.66 9.94 -1.70
C HIS A 56 -1.72 10.97 -2.10
N LEU A 57 -2.99 10.74 -1.78
CA LEU A 57 -4.09 11.64 -2.19
C LEU A 57 -3.92 13.07 -1.64
N LYS A 58 -3.25 13.22 -0.49
CA LYS A 58 -2.95 14.51 0.14
C LYS A 58 -1.44 14.78 0.06
N ASN A 59 -1.07 16.06 0.18
CA ASN A 59 0.33 16.50 0.19
C ASN A 59 1.17 15.83 1.29
N SER A 60 0.55 15.40 2.39
CA SER A 60 1.17 14.51 3.37
C SER A 60 0.67 13.08 3.14
N PRO A 61 1.54 12.14 2.75
CA PRO A 61 1.17 10.75 2.63
C PRO A 61 0.63 10.21 3.95
N ARG A 62 -0.40 9.36 3.89
CA ARG A 62 -0.92 8.63 5.05
C ARG A 62 -0.04 7.44 5.38
N GLU A 63 0.02 7.08 6.65
CA GLU A 63 0.69 5.86 7.09
C GLU A 63 -0.08 4.61 6.68
N ILE A 64 0.63 3.50 6.48
CA ILE A 64 0.01 2.21 6.10
C ILE A 64 -0.99 1.74 7.17
N ASP A 65 -0.67 1.91 8.45
CA ASP A 65 -1.54 1.47 9.54
C ASP A 65 -2.81 2.32 9.64
N GLU A 66 -2.69 3.64 9.42
CA GLU A 66 -3.85 4.53 9.31
C GLU A 66 -4.78 4.07 8.16
N MET A 67 -4.20 3.71 7.01
CA MET A 67 -4.98 3.21 5.87
C MET A 67 -5.68 1.88 6.17
N ARG A 68 -5.05 0.98 6.92
CA ARG A 68 -5.68 -0.28 7.36
C ARG A 68 -6.88 -0.01 8.24
N GLU A 69 -6.79 0.95 9.17
CA GLU A 69 -7.90 1.33 10.04
C GLU A 69 -9.08 1.89 9.24
N LEU A 70 -8.83 2.80 8.30
CA LEU A 70 -9.88 3.41 7.46
C LEU A 70 -10.66 2.37 6.65
N ILE A 71 -9.98 1.38 6.08
CA ILE A 71 -10.61 0.31 5.30
C ILE A 71 -11.37 -0.66 6.22
N ASN A 72 -10.84 -0.96 7.41
CA ASN A 72 -11.51 -1.85 8.36
C ASN A 72 -12.77 -1.24 8.99
N VAL A 73 -12.78 0.08 9.24
CA VAL A 73 -13.99 0.79 9.71
C VAL A 73 -15.09 0.76 8.64
N SER A 74 -14.72 0.91 7.37
CA SER A 74 -15.66 0.83 6.24
C SER A 74 -16.31 -0.57 6.10
N SER A 75 -15.60 -1.62 6.49
CA SER A 75 -16.11 -3.01 6.47
C SER A 75 -17.08 -3.30 7.64
N LYS A 76 -16.88 -2.67 8.81
CA LYS A 76 -17.79 -2.82 9.96
C LYS A 76 -19.14 -2.14 9.72
N ASN A 77 -19.15 -1.00 9.02
CA ASN A 77 -20.40 -0.30 8.69
C ASN A 77 -21.29 -1.04 7.69
N LYS A 78 -20.75 -2.03 6.95
CA LYS A 78 -21.53 -2.90 6.05
C LYS A 78 -22.21 -4.08 6.75
N SER A 79 -21.84 -4.36 8.01
CA SER A 79 -22.41 -5.48 8.79
C SER A 79 -23.60 -5.04 9.65
N ALA A 80 -23.97 -3.75 9.60
CA ALA A 80 -25.05 -3.14 10.36
C ALA A 80 -26.21 -2.66 9.46
N GLN A 81 -26.31 -3.18 8.23
CA GLN A 81 -27.42 -2.99 7.30
C GLN A 81 -27.92 -4.34 6.82
#